data_AF-A0A496R471-F1
#
_entry.id   AF-A0A496R471-F1
#
_cell.length_a   1.000
_cell.length_b   1.000
_cell.length_c   1.000
_cell.angle_alpha   90.00
_cell.angle_beta   90.00
_cell.angle_gamma   90.00
#
_symmetry.space_group_name_H-M   'P 1'
#
loop_
_entity.id
_entity.type
_entity.pdbx_description
1 polymer ?
#
loop_
_entity_poly.entity_id
_entity_poly.type
_entity_poly.pdbx_seq_one_letter_code
_entity_poly.pdbx_strand_id
1 'polypeptide(L)'
;MNTGYRDLLRRKSEIMKMAVGIDYGSFEEKNISFDYEKMMLEVGYSLDEIREIQGDSAVGSTPLIELKNLTALIRQFSAPGKGARIFLKDEAVNPSGSFKA
;
A
#
# COMPACT_ATOMS: atom_id res chain seq x y z
N MET A 1 9.92 -21.34 -30.21
CA MET A 1 9.78 -20.49 -29.00
C MET A 1 10.96 -19.54 -28.96
N ASN A 2 10.69 -18.23 -29.02
CA ASN A 2 11.68 -17.19 -29.28
C ASN A 2 12.70 -17.07 -28.14
N THR A 3 13.98 -17.33 -28.43
CA THR A 3 15.12 -17.28 -27.48
C THR A 3 15.26 -15.90 -26.84
N GLY A 4 15.01 -14.83 -27.58
CA GLY A 4 15.13 -13.45 -27.08
C GLY A 4 14.19 -13.12 -25.93
N TYR A 5 12.97 -13.65 -25.90
CA TYR A 5 12.03 -13.42 -24.79
C TYR A 5 12.48 -14.09 -23.49
N ARG A 6 13.04 -15.31 -23.59
CA ARG A 6 13.58 -16.04 -22.44
C ARG A 6 14.81 -15.37 -21.86
N ASP A 7 15.67 -14.82 -22.70
CA ASP A 7 16.86 -14.10 -22.25
C ASP A 7 16.51 -12.76 -21.58
N LEU A 8 15.45 -12.09 -22.05
CA LEU A 8 14.92 -10.87 -21.43
C LEU A 8 14.33 -11.15 -20.04
N LEU A 9 13.55 -12.23 -19.91
CA LEU A 9 13.02 -12.67 -18.61
C LEU A 9 14.13 -13.04 -17.62
N ARG A 10 15.23 -13.64 -18.10
CA ARG A 10 16.38 -13.99 -17.25
C ARG A 10 17.06 -12.74 -16.65
N ARG A 11 17.05 -11.64 -17.39
CA ARG A 11 17.63 -10.34 -16.99
C ARG A 11 16.63 -9.40 -16.32
N LYS A 12 15.39 -9.83 -16.10
CA LYS A 12 14.33 -8.99 -15.52
C LYS A 12 14.75 -8.35 -14.18
N SER A 13 15.42 -9.11 -13.31
CA SER A 13 15.89 -8.61 -12.02
C SER A 13 16.94 -7.50 -12.17
N GLU A 14 17.91 -7.70 -13.06
CA GLU A 14 18.95 -6.70 -13.36
C GLU A 14 18.34 -5.43 -13.96
N ILE A 15 17.40 -5.58 -14.90
CA ILE A 15 16.71 -4.44 -15.53
C ILE A 15 15.91 -3.66 -14.49
N MET A 16 15.18 -4.33 -13.59
CA MET A 16 14.43 -3.69 -12.51
C MET A 16 15.36 -2.94 -11.55
N LYS A 17 16.49 -3.57 -11.15
CA LYS A 17 17.50 -2.94 -10.30
C LYS A 17 18.11 -1.70 -10.96
N MET A 18 18.40 -1.75 -12.26
CA MET A 18 18.91 -0.60 -13.02
C MET A 18 17.86 0.51 -13.21
N ALA A 19 16.59 0.15 -13.42
CA ALA A 19 15.53 1.11 -13.71
C ALA A 19 15.04 1.85 -12.46
N VAL A 20 14.91 1.14 -11.33
CA VAL A 20 14.40 1.71 -10.07
C VAL A 20 15.54 2.19 -9.16
N GLY A 21 16.76 1.68 -9.36
CA GLY A 21 17.91 2.01 -8.50
C GLY A 21 17.89 1.36 -7.12
N ILE A 22 16.93 0.46 -6.88
CA ILE A 22 16.71 -0.21 -5.59
C ILE A 22 17.07 -1.69 -5.72
N ASP A 23 17.92 -2.19 -4.81
CA ASP A 23 18.19 -3.62 -4.68
C ASP A 23 17.19 -4.29 -3.74
N TYR A 24 16.03 -4.68 -4.29
CA TYR A 24 14.93 -5.28 -3.52
C TYR A 24 15.36 -6.49 -2.66
N GLY A 25 16.34 -7.28 -3.12
CA GLY A 25 16.83 -8.44 -2.36
C GLY A 25 17.54 -8.08 -1.06
N SER A 26 17.97 -6.82 -0.89
CA SER A 26 18.62 -6.34 0.34
C SER A 26 17.64 -6.01 1.48
N PHE A 27 16.34 -6.01 1.18
CA PHE A 27 15.24 -5.80 2.13
C PHE A 27 14.41 -7.08 2.34
N GLU A 28 14.60 -8.11 1.52
CA GLU A 28 14.02 -9.42 1.77
C GLU A 28 14.69 -10.06 2.99
N GLU A 29 13.85 -10.43 3.96
CA GLU A 29 14.27 -11.17 5.14
C GLU A 29 13.95 -12.67 4.98
N LYS A 30 14.14 -13.46 6.04
CA LYS A 30 13.82 -14.89 6.00
C LYS A 30 12.31 -15.10 5.78
N ASN A 31 11.97 -16.00 4.87
CA ASN A 31 10.60 -16.40 4.49
C ASN A 31 9.87 -15.35 3.65
N ILE A 32 8.77 -14.79 4.14
CA ILE A 32 7.88 -13.86 3.42
C ILE A 32 7.96 -12.43 3.97
N SER A 33 8.89 -12.16 4.91
CA SER A 33 9.07 -10.81 5.45
C SER A 33 9.93 -9.96 4.51
N PHE A 34 9.56 -8.69 4.44
CA PHE A 34 10.23 -7.67 3.64
C PHE A 34 10.30 -6.40 4.48
N ASP A 35 11.49 -5.84 4.64
CA ASP A 35 11.74 -4.65 5.45
C ASP A 35 11.42 -3.38 4.66
N TYR A 36 10.13 -3.04 4.63
CA TYR A 36 9.64 -1.83 3.97
C TYR A 36 10.13 -0.56 4.67
N GLU A 37 10.38 -0.58 5.98
CA GLU A 37 10.87 0.61 6.68
C GLU A 37 12.29 0.96 6.22
N LYS A 38 13.19 -0.03 6.21
CA LYS A 38 14.55 0.15 5.69
C LYS A 38 14.54 0.53 4.22
N MET A 39 13.68 -0.08 3.40
CA MET A 39 13.53 0.31 1.99
C MET A 39 13.12 1.77 1.86
N MET A 40 12.13 2.21 2.63
CA MET A 40 11.62 3.59 2.61
C MET A 40 12.63 4.62 3.13
N LEU A 41 13.61 4.21 3.95
CA LEU A 41 14.71 5.07 4.39
C LEU A 41 15.81 5.22 3.32
N GLU A 42 15.96 4.25 2.41
CA GLU A 42 16.96 4.30 1.33
C GLU A 42 16.45 5.00 0.06
N VAL A 43 15.12 5.13 -0.13
CA VAL A 43 14.57 5.93 -1.23
C VAL A 43 14.70 7.43 -0.97
N GLY A 44 14.96 8.18 -2.04
CA GLY A 44 15.26 9.61 -1.99
C GLY A 44 14.07 10.54 -1.68
N TYR A 45 12.91 10.00 -1.30
CA TYR A 45 11.73 10.79 -0.91
C TYR A 45 11.27 10.38 0.49
N SER A 46 11.04 11.36 1.33
CA SER A 46 10.35 11.19 2.61
C SER A 46 8.88 10.82 2.41
N LEU A 47 8.27 10.24 3.44
CA LEU A 47 6.83 9.95 3.43
C LEU A 47 5.99 11.22 3.23
N ASP A 48 6.44 12.37 3.75
CA ASP A 48 5.73 13.64 3.60
C ASP A 48 5.78 14.14 2.15
N GLU A 49 6.94 14.07 1.49
CA GLU A 49 7.06 14.39 0.06
C GLU A 49 6.19 13.47 -0.81
N ILE A 50 6.13 12.17 -0.49
CA ILE A 50 5.25 11.24 -1.20
C ILE A 50 3.79 11.62 -1.03
N ARG A 51 3.37 12.03 0.18
CA ARG A 51 1.99 12.48 0.44
C ARG A 51 1.66 13.76 -0.31
N GLU A 52 2.61 14.69 -0.42
CA GLU A 52 2.45 15.91 -1.21
C GLU A 52 2.26 15.59 -2.70
N ILE A 53 3.15 14.79 -3.28
CA ILE A 53 3.07 14.36 -4.69
C ILE A 53 1.76 13.63 -5.00
N GLN A 54 1.33 12.74 -4.09
CA GLN A 54 0.04 12.06 -4.22
C GLN A 54 -1.13 13.05 -4.14
N GLY A 55 -1.06 14.01 -3.22
CA GLY A 55 -2.05 15.08 -3.08
C GLY A 55 -2.20 15.92 -4.35
N ASP A 56 -1.10 16.29 -4.98
CA ASP A 56 -1.07 17.01 -6.27
C ASP A 56 -1.74 16.22 -7.40
N SER A 57 -1.72 14.88 -7.30
CA SER A 57 -2.35 13.96 -8.24
C SER A 57 -3.77 13.55 -7.83
N ALA A 58 -4.37 14.21 -6.83
CA ALA A 58 -5.66 13.89 -6.23
C ALA A 58 -5.75 12.47 -5.65
N VAL A 59 -4.63 11.88 -5.25
CA VAL A 59 -4.54 10.57 -4.60
C VAL A 59 -4.35 10.73 -3.09
N GLY A 60 -5.02 9.89 -2.30
CA GLY A 60 -4.89 9.86 -0.85
C GLY A 60 -5.87 10.79 -0.14
N SER A 61 -5.67 10.97 1.17
CA SER A 61 -6.58 11.75 2.05
C SER A 61 -8.06 11.36 1.97
N THR A 62 -8.34 10.11 1.61
CA THR A 62 -9.71 9.58 1.50
C THR A 62 -10.44 9.57 2.85
N PRO A 63 -11.78 9.70 2.87
CA PRO A 63 -12.54 9.79 4.12
C PRO A 63 -12.34 8.60 5.06
N LEU A 64 -12.26 8.87 6.37
CA LEU A 64 -12.40 7.87 7.43
C LEU A 64 -13.73 8.11 8.16
N ILE A 65 -14.75 7.34 7.81
CA ILE A 65 -16.15 7.58 8.20
C ILE A 65 -16.54 6.60 9.30
N GLU A 66 -17.07 7.09 10.42
CA GLU A 66 -17.68 6.21 11.42
C GLU A 66 -19.07 5.75 10.96
N LEU A 67 -19.28 4.44 10.88
CA LEU A 67 -20.57 3.85 10.53
C LEU A 67 -21.43 3.74 11.79
N LYS A 68 -22.00 4.87 12.21
CA LYS A 68 -22.72 5.03 13.49
C LYS A 68 -23.87 4.01 13.67
N ASN A 69 -24.64 3.76 12.61
CA ASN A 69 -25.76 2.82 12.67
C ASN A 69 -25.30 1.37 12.84
N LEU A 70 -24.26 0.94 12.12
CA LEU A 70 -23.70 -0.41 12.30
C LEU A 70 -23.02 -0.56 13.66
N THR A 71 -22.33 0.48 14.12
CA THR A 71 -21.74 0.54 15.46
C THR A 71 -22.81 0.39 16.55
N ALA A 72 -23.94 1.09 16.41
CA ALA A 72 -25.07 0.97 17.33
C ALA A 72 -25.68 -0.44 17.29
N LEU A 73 -25.88 -1.00 16.10
CA LEU A 73 -26.43 -2.35 15.91
C LEU A 73 -25.56 -3.41 16.60
N ILE A 74 -24.25 -3.44 16.35
CA ILE A 74 -23.34 -4.43 16.95
C ILE A 74 -23.36 -4.35 18.48
N ARG A 75 -23.43 -3.13 19.03
CA ARG A 75 -23.49 -2.93 20.48
C ARG A 75 -24.77 -3.47 21.12
N GLN A 76 -25.88 -3.59 20.38
CA GLN A 76 -27.11 -4.20 20.89
C GLN A 76 -26.98 -5.72 21.07
N PHE A 77 -26.18 -6.39 20.23
CA PHE A 77 -26.00 -7.84 20.27
C PHE A 77 -24.74 -8.28 21.02
N SER A 78 -23.81 -7.37 21.28
CA SER A 78 -22.56 -7.67 21.97
C SER A 78 -22.75 -7.67 23.48
N ALA A 79 -22.03 -8.56 24.17
CA ALA A 79 -21.92 -8.49 25.62
C ALA A 79 -21.32 -7.13 26.07
N PRO A 80 -21.61 -6.66 27.30
CA PRO A 80 -21.04 -5.42 27.82
C PRO A 80 -19.52 -5.36 27.63
N GLY A 81 -19.04 -4.25 27.06
CA GLY A 81 -17.60 -4.04 26.77
C GLY A 81 -17.05 -4.72 25.51
N LYS A 82 -17.85 -5.50 24.78
CA LYS A 82 -17.40 -6.23 23.57
C LYS A 82 -17.86 -5.64 22.23
N GLY A 83 -18.62 -4.54 22.26
CA GLY A 83 -19.11 -3.90 21.04
C GLY A 83 -18.06 -2.99 20.39
N ALA A 84 -17.67 -3.32 19.14
CA ALA A 84 -16.69 -2.55 18.38
C ALA A 84 -17.25 -1.18 17.90
N ARG A 85 -16.33 -0.29 17.48
CA ARG A 85 -16.63 0.91 16.66
C ARG A 85 -16.22 0.60 15.23
N ILE A 86 -17.12 0.82 14.28
CA ILE A 86 -16.85 0.54 12.87
C ILE A 86 -16.50 1.83 12.15
N PHE A 87 -15.36 1.81 11.47
CA PHE A 87 -14.93 2.86 10.57
C PHE A 87 -14.74 2.31 9.16
N LEU A 88 -15.09 3.10 8.16
CA LEU A 88 -14.81 2.85 6.76
C LEU A 88 -13.73 3.83 6.30
N LYS A 89 -12.61 3.31 5.82
CA LYS A 89 -11.65 4.08 5.04
C LYS A 89 -12.09 4.01 3.57
N ASP A 90 -12.66 5.08 3.05
CA ASP A 90 -13.37 5.09 1.77
C ASP A 90 -12.42 5.35 0.59
N GLU A 91 -11.60 4.35 0.27
CA GLU A 91 -10.62 4.42 -0.83
C GLU A 91 -11.24 4.44 -2.23
N ALA A 92 -12.56 4.23 -2.34
CA ALA A 92 -13.27 4.36 -3.61
C ALA A 92 -13.34 5.82 -4.10
N VAL A 93 -13.06 6.79 -3.22
CA VAL A 93 -13.04 8.22 -3.55
C VAL A 93 -11.77 8.62 -4.33
N ASN A 94 -10.73 7.77 -4.34
CA ASN A 94 -9.55 8.03 -5.16
C ASN A 94 -9.89 8.06 -6.68
N PRO A 95 -9.05 8.69 -7.52
CA PRO A 95 -9.29 8.80 -8.96
C PRO A 95 -9.49 7.48 -9.70
N SER A 96 -8.85 6.40 -9.23
CA SER A 96 -9.01 5.06 -9.82
C SER A 96 -10.29 4.35 -9.40
N GLY A 97 -11.07 4.92 -8.46
CA GLY A 97 -12.18 4.25 -7.80
C GLY A 97 -11.75 3.16 -6.82
N SER A 98 -10.46 3.11 -6.44
CA SER A 98 -9.90 2.10 -5.56
C SER A 98 -8.61 2.57 -4.86
N PHE A 99 -8.10 1.75 -3.95
CA PHE A 99 -6.82 2.00 -3.27
C PHE A 99 -5.57 1.91 -4.16
N LYS A 100 -5.71 1.49 -5.43
CA LYS A 100 -4.59 1.31 -6.38
C LYS A 100 -4.27 2.58 -7.19
N ALA A 101 -4.93 3.70 -6.87
CA ALA A 101 -4.69 4.98 -7.53
C ALA A 101 -3.26 5.47 -7.32
#